data_AF-A0A7X8SI82-F1
#
_entry.id   AF-A0A7X8SI82-F1
#
_cell.length_a   1.000
_cell.length_b   1.000
_cell.length_c   1.000
_cell.angle_alpha   90.00
_cell.angle_beta   90.00
_cell.angle_gamma   90.00
#
_symmetry.space_group_name_H-M   'P 1'
#
loop_
_entity.id
_entity.type
_entity.pdbx_description
1 polymer ?
#
loop_
_entity_poly.entity_id
_entity_poly.type
_entity_poly.pdbx_seq_one_letter_code
_entity_poly.pdbx_strand_id
1 'polypeptide(L)'
;MRSKVQYIFFFVAVILLLPNVLMAQTVMISYESLIQERIIWGGVVSILVVLVIFLEIVRRKQRKISKQSYLAQKEKITFLEAKVRDIEQQKTKPSRVNKPKFEEEVESLVGGSIQPTKQEVLSEMEVEEFTSSRMKGVHGDSLKVVENDDVGELTIMSTHNLGKSKLINPKEFIENTLEEVKPTLPENVSVAVQIGGAPMININQNVFEKAINALIRCSANTIEGNGKITVSLYASMGEAQVSISDNGKGWGYDGQDTDDLKTLDLAKKILKSQGATFDMNTQLGKGTEIVISIPNKK
;
A
#
# COMPACT_ATOMS: atom_id res chain seq x y z
N MET A 1 -0.16 -28.99 -16.75
CA MET A 1 -0.90 -29.81 -15.76
C MET A 1 -0.49 -31.29 -15.73
N ARG A 2 0.06 -31.88 -16.81
CA ARG A 2 0.46 -33.31 -16.84
C ARG A 2 1.59 -33.70 -15.87
N SER A 3 2.58 -32.83 -15.60
CA SER A 3 3.69 -33.19 -14.71
C SER A 3 3.29 -33.37 -13.25
N LYS A 4 2.27 -32.64 -12.76
CA LYS A 4 1.90 -32.67 -11.33
C LYS A 4 1.14 -33.94 -10.93
N VAL A 5 0.46 -34.60 -11.87
CA VAL A 5 -0.22 -35.88 -11.62
C VAL A 5 0.79 -37.02 -11.51
N GLN A 6 1.88 -36.96 -12.31
CA GLN A 6 2.94 -37.97 -12.28
C GLN A 6 3.67 -38.03 -10.94
N TYR A 7 3.91 -36.89 -10.27
CA TYR A 7 4.54 -36.87 -8.94
C TYR A 7 3.69 -37.54 -7.85
N ILE A 8 2.36 -37.40 -7.91
CA ILE A 8 1.47 -38.03 -6.92
C ILE A 8 1.47 -39.55 -7.10
N PHE A 9 1.37 -40.03 -8.35
CA PHE A 9 1.45 -41.48 -8.62
C PHE A 9 2.82 -42.06 -8.25
N PHE A 10 3.90 -41.33 -8.50
CA PHE A 10 5.24 -41.74 -8.10
C PHE A 10 5.38 -41.84 -6.58
N PHE A 11 4.89 -40.84 -5.83
CA PHE A 11 4.98 -40.84 -4.37
C PHE A 11 4.14 -41.95 -3.73
N VAL A 12 2.93 -42.21 -4.26
CA VAL A 12 2.08 -43.32 -3.81
C VAL A 12 2.73 -44.67 -4.13
N ALA A 13 3.34 -44.83 -5.31
CA ALA A 13 4.05 -46.05 -5.67
C ALA A 13 5.27 -46.31 -4.76
N VAL A 14 6.05 -45.27 -4.44
CA VAL A 14 7.21 -45.38 -3.53
C VAL A 14 6.78 -45.79 -2.12
N ILE A 15 5.71 -45.19 -1.59
CA ILE A 15 5.17 -45.54 -0.26
C ILE A 15 4.66 -46.98 -0.22
N LEU A 16 4.03 -47.47 -1.31
CA LEU A 16 3.55 -48.85 -1.38
C LEU A 16 4.67 -49.89 -1.56
N LEU A 17 5.84 -49.49 -2.05
CA LEU A 17 6.99 -50.38 -2.27
C LEU A 17 7.96 -50.47 -1.07
N LEU A 18 8.00 -49.45 -0.21
CA LEU A 18 8.85 -49.39 0.99
C LEU A 18 8.67 -50.55 2.01
N PRO A 19 7.45 -51.03 2.33
CA PRO A 19 7.30 -52.07 3.35
C PRO A 19 7.85 -53.45 2.95
N ASN A 20 8.09 -53.70 1.65
CA ASN A 20 8.61 -55.00 1.20
C ASN A 20 10.12 -55.17 1.47
N VAL A 21 10.86 -54.08 1.67
CA VAL A 21 12.33 -54.14 1.85
C VAL A 21 12.71 -54.38 3.32
N LEU A 22 11.88 -53.97 4.29
CA LEU A 22 12.15 -54.18 5.72
C LEU A 22 11.78 -55.58 6.25
N MET A 23 10.94 -56.34 5.53
CA MET A 23 10.51 -57.68 5.94
C MET A 23 11.63 -58.75 5.84
N ALA A 24 12.78 -58.43 5.23
CA ALA A 24 13.84 -59.41 5.00
C ALA A 24 14.81 -59.60 6.19
N GLN A 25 14.69 -58.82 7.28
CA GLN A 25 15.68 -58.82 8.37
C GLN A 25 15.17 -59.18 9.77
N THR A 26 13.90 -59.51 9.97
CA THR A 26 13.36 -59.73 11.32
C THR A 26 12.95 -61.18 11.57
N VAL A 27 13.95 -61.96 11.99
CA VAL A 27 13.75 -63.27 12.63
C VAL A 27 13.18 -63.02 14.04
N MET A 28 12.00 -63.59 14.33
CA MET A 28 11.30 -63.63 15.65
C MET A 28 10.55 -62.36 16.10
N ILE A 29 9.76 -61.74 15.23
CA ILE A 29 8.70 -60.81 15.65
C ILE A 29 7.40 -61.62 15.86
N SER A 30 6.72 -61.44 17.00
CA SER A 30 5.47 -62.15 17.30
C SER A 30 4.36 -61.73 16.33
N TYR A 31 3.52 -62.69 15.92
CA TYR A 31 2.42 -62.45 14.96
C TYR A 31 1.51 -61.27 15.35
N GLU A 32 1.27 -61.06 16.64
CA GLU A 32 0.45 -59.95 17.15
C GLU A 32 1.06 -58.57 16.84
N SER A 33 2.38 -58.43 16.96
CA SER A 33 3.05 -57.16 16.68
C SER A 33 3.03 -56.80 15.18
N LEU A 34 3.09 -57.78 14.28
CA LEU A 34 2.89 -57.57 12.84
C LEU A 34 1.46 -57.09 12.51
N ILE A 35 0.45 -57.59 13.23
CA ILE A 35 -0.94 -57.13 13.06
C ILE A 35 -1.08 -55.67 13.52
N GLN A 36 -0.54 -55.34 14.70
CA GLN A 36 -0.59 -53.97 15.21
C GLN A 36 0.11 -52.98 14.27
N GLU A 37 1.28 -53.35 13.73
CA GLU A 37 2.01 -52.51 12.78
C GLU A 37 1.17 -52.24 11.52
N ARG A 38 0.53 -53.27 10.97
CA ARG A 38 -0.35 -53.12 9.78
C ARG A 38 -1.56 -52.22 10.06
N ILE A 39 -2.15 -52.31 11.25
CA ILE A 39 -3.27 -51.44 11.63
C ILE A 39 -2.81 -49.98 11.72
N ILE A 40 -1.64 -49.72 12.32
CA ILE A 40 -1.07 -48.37 12.41
C ILE A 40 -0.80 -47.80 11.01
N TRP A 41 -0.14 -48.56 10.14
CA TRP A 41 0.10 -48.13 8.76
C TRP A 41 -1.19 -47.90 7.98
N GLY A 42 -2.19 -48.75 8.16
CA GLY A 42 -3.53 -48.55 7.57
C GLY A 42 -4.17 -47.23 8.02
N GLY A 43 -4.04 -46.88 9.31
CA GLY A 43 -4.48 -45.60 9.86
C GLY A 43 -3.76 -44.41 9.24
N VAL A 44 -2.43 -44.46 9.14
CA VAL A 44 -1.60 -43.40 8.54
C VAL A 44 -1.99 -43.16 7.07
N VAL A 45 -2.13 -44.23 6.29
CA VAL A 45 -2.53 -44.12 4.87
C VAL A 45 -3.93 -43.50 4.74
N SER A 46 -4.88 -43.90 5.58
CA SER A 46 -6.23 -43.33 5.58
C SER A 46 -6.23 -41.82 5.87
N ILE A 47 -5.47 -41.36 6.87
CA ILE A 47 -5.32 -39.94 7.21
C ILE A 47 -4.72 -39.16 6.04
N LEU A 48 -3.68 -39.70 5.39
CA LEU A 48 -3.05 -39.05 4.23
C LEU A 48 -4.01 -38.90 3.06
N VAL A 49 -4.84 -39.92 2.78
CA VAL A 49 -5.87 -39.85 1.72
C VAL A 49 -6.89 -38.74 2.02
N VAL A 50 -7.39 -38.65 3.26
CA VAL A 50 -8.31 -37.58 3.67
C VAL A 50 -7.67 -36.20 3.52
N LEU A 51 -6.40 -36.05 3.90
CA LEU A 51 -5.66 -34.79 3.79
C LEU A 51 -5.47 -34.37 2.32
N VAL A 52 -5.17 -35.31 1.42
CA VAL A 52 -5.07 -35.03 -0.02
C VAL A 52 -6.41 -34.57 -0.61
N ILE A 53 -7.52 -35.23 -0.23
CA ILE A 53 -8.88 -34.81 -0.65
C ILE A 53 -9.18 -33.40 -0.15
N PHE A 54 -8.87 -33.10 1.11
CA PHE A 54 -9.07 -31.78 1.71
C PHE A 54 -8.28 -30.69 0.98
N LEU A 55 -7.00 -30.93 0.71
CA LEU A 55 -6.15 -29.99 -0.05
C LEU A 55 -6.69 -29.72 -1.45
N GLU A 56 -7.21 -30.73 -2.14
CA GLU A 56 -7.80 -30.56 -3.48
C GLU A 56 -9.10 -29.74 -3.43
N ILE A 57 -9.92 -29.91 -2.39
CA ILE A 57 -11.12 -29.08 -2.15
C ILE A 57 -10.73 -27.61 -1.92
N VAL A 58 -9.77 -27.34 -1.04
CA VAL A 58 -9.26 -25.99 -0.77
C VAL A 58 -8.73 -25.35 -2.04
N ARG A 59 -7.96 -26.11 -2.83
CA ARG A 59 -7.39 -25.63 -4.10
C ARG A 59 -8.48 -25.30 -5.13
N ARG A 60 -9.53 -26.11 -5.23
CA ARG A 60 -10.69 -25.82 -6.10
C ARG A 60 -11.41 -24.55 -5.66
N LYS A 61 -11.55 -24.31 -4.35
CA LYS A 61 -12.16 -23.10 -3.80
C LYS A 61 -11.31 -21.85 -4.13
N GLN A 62 -9.99 -21.91 -3.93
CA GLN A 62 -9.08 -20.82 -4.29
C GLN A 62 -9.14 -20.46 -5.79
N ARG A 63 -9.21 -21.47 -6.68
CA ARG A 63 -9.35 -21.22 -8.12
C ARG A 63 -10.66 -20.51 -8.48
N LYS A 64 -11.77 -20.81 -7.78
CA LYS A 64 -13.05 -20.11 -8.01
C LYS A 64 -12.96 -18.63 -7.62
N ILE A 65 -12.39 -18.35 -6.45
CA ILE A 65 -12.20 -16.97 -5.96
C ILE A 65 -11.29 -16.17 -6.91
N SER A 66 -10.18 -16.77 -7.35
CA SER A 66 -9.26 -16.14 -8.31
C SER A 66 -9.95 -15.81 -9.65
N LYS A 67 -10.80 -16.72 -10.17
CA LYS A 67 -11.56 -16.45 -11.40
C LYS A 67 -12.58 -15.31 -11.23
N GLN A 68 -13.27 -15.25 -10.09
CA GLN A 68 -14.21 -14.17 -9.82
C GLN A 68 -13.51 -12.82 -9.71
N SER A 69 -12.37 -12.76 -9.02
CA SER A 69 -11.54 -11.55 -8.95
C SER A 69 -11.07 -11.10 -10.34
N TYR A 70 -10.60 -12.04 -11.17
CA TYR A 70 -10.18 -11.74 -12.54
C TYR A 70 -11.31 -11.21 -13.42
N LEU A 71 -12.52 -11.80 -13.33
CA LEU A 71 -13.69 -11.31 -14.06
C LEU A 71 -14.11 -9.90 -13.62
N ALA A 72 -14.12 -9.63 -12.31
CA ALA A 72 -14.43 -8.30 -11.78
C ALA A 72 -13.42 -7.24 -12.23
N GLN A 73 -12.12 -7.59 -12.26
CA GLN A 73 -11.08 -6.71 -12.80
C GLN A 73 -11.27 -6.46 -14.30
N LYS A 74 -11.60 -7.50 -15.07
CA LYS A 74 -11.85 -7.38 -16.51
C LYS A 74 -13.04 -6.45 -16.80
N GLU A 75 -14.15 -6.59 -16.06
CA GLU A 75 -15.32 -5.71 -16.18
C GLU A 75 -14.97 -4.25 -15.85
N LYS A 76 -14.17 -4.02 -14.80
CA LYS A 76 -13.70 -2.68 -14.43
C LYS A 76 -12.84 -2.04 -15.53
N ILE A 77 -11.95 -2.82 -16.15
CA ILE A 77 -11.12 -2.33 -17.26
C ILE A 77 -12.01 -1.98 -18.45
N THR A 78 -12.95 -2.85 -18.85
CA THR A 78 -13.88 -2.57 -19.95
C THR A 78 -14.74 -1.34 -19.69
N PHE A 79 -15.19 -1.12 -18.45
CA PHE A 79 -15.92 0.08 -18.07
C PHE A 79 -15.07 1.36 -18.19
N LEU A 80 -13.82 1.31 -17.73
CA LEU A 80 -12.90 2.45 -17.84
C LEU A 80 -12.56 2.77 -19.30
N GLU A 81 -12.31 1.75 -20.13
CA GLU A 81 -12.08 1.92 -21.57
C GLU A 81 -13.27 2.56 -22.28
N ALA A 82 -14.51 2.16 -21.93
CA ALA A 82 -15.73 2.77 -22.47
C ALA A 82 -15.84 4.25 -22.06
N LYS A 83 -15.59 4.58 -20.79
CA LYS A 83 -15.65 5.96 -20.30
C LYS A 83 -14.59 6.87 -20.94
N VAL A 84 -13.38 6.34 -21.18
CA VAL A 84 -12.32 7.07 -21.91
C VAL A 84 -12.77 7.37 -23.34
N ARG A 85 -13.37 6.38 -24.03
CA ARG A 85 -13.91 6.56 -25.38
C ARG A 85 -15.02 7.62 -25.45
N ASP A 86 -15.90 7.66 -24.46
CA ASP A 86 -16.96 8.69 -24.39
C ASP A 86 -16.37 10.10 -24.24
N ILE A 87 -15.32 10.26 -23.44
CA ILE A 87 -14.61 11.54 -23.27
C ILE A 87 -13.92 11.97 -24.57
N GLU A 88 -13.29 11.04 -25.29
CA GLU A 88 -12.68 11.32 -26.60
C GLU A 88 -13.74 11.75 -27.64
N GLN A 89 -14.92 11.15 -27.62
CA GLN A 89 -16.04 11.57 -28.48
C GLN A 89 -16.61 12.94 -28.10
N GLN A 90 -16.59 13.31 -26.82
CA GLN A 90 -17.00 14.65 -26.39
C GLN A 90 -16.00 15.72 -26.81
N LYS A 91 -14.70 15.44 -26.78
CA LYS A 91 -13.64 16.37 -27.21
C LYS A 91 -13.63 16.63 -28.71
N THR A 92 -14.08 15.67 -29.53
CA THR A 92 -14.09 15.77 -30.99
C THR A 92 -15.31 16.48 -31.57
N LYS A 93 -16.31 16.83 -30.74
CA LYS A 93 -17.38 17.75 -31.15
C LYS A 93 -16.92 19.17 -30.83
N PRO A 94 -16.46 19.96 -31.82
CA PRO A 94 -16.15 21.35 -31.56
C PRO A 94 -17.43 22.02 -31.06
N SER A 95 -17.41 22.45 -29.80
CA SER A 95 -18.39 23.41 -29.31
C SER A 95 -18.36 24.57 -30.30
N ARG A 96 -19.50 24.86 -30.94
CA ARG A 96 -19.64 26.05 -31.78
C ARG A 96 -19.50 27.24 -30.84
N VAL A 97 -18.26 27.69 -30.67
CA VAL A 97 -17.92 28.90 -29.93
C VAL A 97 -18.64 30.05 -30.62
N ASN A 98 -19.68 30.55 -29.97
CA ASN A 98 -20.35 31.77 -30.38
C ASN A 98 -19.35 32.90 -30.15
N LYS A 99 -18.64 33.31 -31.21
CA LYS A 99 -17.73 34.45 -31.16
C LYS A 99 -18.56 35.67 -30.74
N PRO A 100 -18.25 36.34 -29.61
CA PRO A 100 -18.91 37.58 -29.29
C PRO A 100 -18.50 38.63 -30.34
N LYS A 101 -19.49 39.24 -30.99
CA LYS A 101 -19.33 40.44 -31.81
C LYS A 101 -18.89 41.58 -30.88
N PHE A 102 -17.59 41.85 -30.82
CA PHE A 102 -17.00 43.04 -30.20
C PHE A 102 -16.22 43.80 -31.29
N GLU A 103 -16.94 44.29 -32.29
CA GLU A 103 -16.46 45.32 -33.22
C GLU A 103 -17.65 46.24 -33.42
N GLU A 104 -17.70 47.37 -32.70
CA GLU A 104 -18.34 48.64 -33.13
C GLU A 104 -18.40 49.77 -32.07
N GLU A 105 -17.94 49.58 -30.82
CA GLU A 105 -18.18 50.59 -29.76
C GLU A 105 -16.95 51.32 -29.20
N VAL A 106 -15.83 51.40 -29.95
CA VAL A 106 -14.62 52.15 -29.51
C VAL A 106 -14.27 53.34 -30.42
N GLU A 107 -15.00 53.57 -31.51
CA GLU A 107 -14.65 54.63 -32.47
C GLU A 107 -15.28 56.02 -32.18
N SER A 108 -16.09 56.17 -31.13
CA SER A 108 -16.81 57.43 -30.86
C SER A 108 -16.28 58.28 -29.69
N LEU A 109 -15.14 57.97 -29.07
CA LEU A 109 -14.69 58.68 -27.86
C LEU A 109 -13.25 59.23 -27.85
N VAL A 110 -12.51 59.19 -28.95
CA VAL A 110 -11.15 59.79 -28.99
C VAL A 110 -11.00 60.74 -30.17
N GLY A 111 -11.68 61.88 -30.09
CA GLY A 111 -11.25 63.10 -30.76
C GLY A 111 -10.15 63.76 -29.92
N GLY A 112 -8.90 63.67 -30.36
CA GLY A 112 -7.81 64.32 -29.65
C GLY A 112 -6.42 63.90 -30.12
N SER A 113 -5.94 64.62 -31.14
CA SER A 113 -4.52 64.86 -31.51
C SER A 113 -3.50 64.42 -30.44
N ILE A 114 -2.60 63.50 -30.78
CA ILE A 114 -1.15 63.51 -30.47
C ILE A 114 -0.46 62.50 -31.40
N GLN A 115 0.57 62.98 -32.11
CA GLN A 115 1.49 62.20 -32.93
C GLN A 115 2.64 61.59 -32.08
N PRO A 116 3.45 60.66 -32.64
CA PRO A 116 3.87 59.45 -31.96
C PRO A 116 5.19 59.61 -31.20
N THR A 117 5.33 58.89 -30.09
CA THR A 117 6.65 58.64 -29.48
C THR A 117 6.92 57.14 -29.47
N LYS A 118 7.93 56.76 -30.24
CA LYS A 118 8.63 55.47 -30.19
C LYS A 118 8.94 55.11 -28.74
N GLN A 119 8.57 53.91 -28.31
CA GLN A 119 9.29 53.24 -27.24
C GLN A 119 9.27 51.73 -27.48
N GLU A 120 10.46 51.21 -27.74
CA GLU A 120 10.82 49.81 -27.70
C GLU A 120 10.49 49.22 -26.33
N VAL A 121 9.65 48.19 -26.27
CA VAL A 121 9.69 47.22 -25.18
C VAL A 121 9.43 45.83 -25.78
N LEU A 122 10.41 44.97 -25.57
CA LEU A 122 10.41 43.53 -25.79
C LEU A 122 9.08 42.85 -25.46
N SER A 123 8.60 42.03 -26.40
CA SER A 123 7.97 40.75 -26.06
C SER A 123 8.02 39.81 -27.27
N GLU A 124 9.15 39.13 -27.44
CA GLU A 124 9.17 37.80 -28.04
C GLU A 124 8.40 36.86 -27.09
N MET A 125 7.09 36.77 -27.30
CA MET A 125 6.32 35.61 -26.86
C MET A 125 6.24 34.67 -28.05
N GLU A 126 7.23 33.78 -28.14
CA GLU A 126 7.10 32.56 -28.94
C GLU A 126 5.87 31.81 -28.45
N VAL A 127 4.88 31.75 -29.34
CA VAL A 127 3.76 30.83 -29.23
C VAL A 127 4.33 29.45 -29.53
N GLU A 128 4.88 28.78 -28.52
CA GLU A 128 5.16 27.36 -28.63
C GLU A 128 3.82 26.63 -28.72
N GLU A 129 3.56 26.12 -29.91
CA GLU A 129 2.52 25.15 -30.19
C GLU A 129 2.58 24.02 -29.16
N PHE A 130 1.48 23.82 -28.42
CA PHE A 130 1.22 22.60 -27.69
C PHE A 130 1.05 21.43 -28.68
N THR A 131 2.16 20.95 -29.23
CA THR A 131 2.21 19.65 -29.90
C THR A 131 2.03 18.60 -28.81
N SER A 132 0.91 17.87 -28.91
CA SER A 132 0.60 16.75 -28.04
C SER A 132 1.79 15.79 -27.96
N SER A 133 2.35 15.61 -26.76
CA SER A 133 3.33 14.58 -26.46
C SER A 133 2.70 13.20 -26.64
N ARG A 134 2.65 12.74 -27.89
CA ARG A 134 2.38 11.36 -28.26
C ARG A 134 3.52 10.54 -27.66
N MET A 135 3.24 9.80 -26.60
CA MET A 135 4.16 8.84 -25.98
C MET A 135 4.74 7.94 -27.08
N LYS A 136 5.98 8.25 -27.46
CA LYS A 136 6.81 7.42 -28.32
C LYS A 136 7.27 6.29 -27.40
N GLY A 137 6.80 5.07 -27.68
CA GLY A 137 7.18 3.88 -26.93
C GLY A 137 8.70 3.77 -26.85
N VAL A 138 9.23 4.01 -25.64
CA VAL A 138 10.63 3.80 -25.33
C VAL A 138 10.81 2.28 -25.18
N HIS A 139 11.37 1.69 -26.24
CA HIS A 139 11.87 0.33 -26.22
C HIS A 139 13.15 0.29 -25.40
N GLY A 140 13.18 -0.63 -24.41
CA GLY A 140 14.36 -1.37 -24.05
C GLY A 140 15.55 -0.57 -23.55
N ASP A 141 15.40 0.11 -22.41
CA ASP A 141 16.47 0.04 -21.42
C ASP A 141 15.85 0.08 -20.02
N SER A 142 16.46 -0.67 -19.12
CA SER A 142 15.87 -1.02 -17.82
C SER A 142 15.91 0.19 -16.90
N LEU A 143 14.90 1.06 -17.01
CA LEU A 143 14.57 2.03 -15.97
C LEU A 143 14.35 1.24 -14.69
N LYS A 144 15.36 1.23 -13.81
CA LYS A 144 15.15 1.02 -12.38
C LYS A 144 14.31 2.19 -11.90
N VAL A 145 13.00 2.08 -12.10
CA VAL A 145 12.03 2.85 -11.32
C VAL A 145 12.29 2.42 -9.90
N VAL A 146 12.92 3.28 -9.11
CA VAL A 146 12.85 3.18 -7.66
C VAL A 146 11.38 3.51 -7.36
N GLU A 147 10.55 2.49 -7.39
CA GLU A 147 9.16 2.61 -6.94
C GLU A 147 9.27 3.02 -5.47
N ASN A 148 8.79 4.21 -5.13
CA ASN A 148 8.51 4.58 -3.74
C ASN A 148 7.43 3.60 -3.25
N ASP A 149 7.86 2.41 -2.81
CA ASP A 149 7.03 1.26 -2.46
C ASP A 149 5.92 1.64 -1.47
N ASP A 150 6.15 2.64 -0.63
CA ASP A 150 5.21 3.11 0.39
C ASP A 150 3.87 3.58 -0.19
N VAL A 151 3.87 4.39 -1.25
CA VAL A 151 2.63 4.90 -1.86
C VAL A 151 1.86 3.78 -2.55
N GLY A 152 2.58 2.89 -3.24
CA GLY A 152 2.01 1.70 -3.89
C GLY A 152 1.39 0.75 -2.87
N GLU A 153 2.12 0.45 -1.81
CA GLU A 153 1.70 -0.45 -0.73
C GLU A 153 0.47 0.06 0.03
N LEU A 154 0.43 1.37 0.35
CA LEU A 154 -0.71 1.99 1.02
C LEU A 154 -1.96 1.97 0.10
N THR A 155 -1.77 2.20 -1.20
CA THR A 155 -2.86 2.22 -2.18
C THR A 155 -3.44 0.84 -2.46
N ILE A 156 -2.59 -0.18 -2.62
CA ILE A 156 -3.03 -1.56 -2.92
C ILE A 156 -3.78 -2.14 -1.71
N MET A 157 -3.37 -1.85 -0.49
CA MET A 157 -4.07 -2.37 0.70
C MET A 157 -5.40 -1.68 0.99
N SER A 158 -5.52 -0.38 0.69
CA SER A 158 -6.79 0.35 0.78
C SER A 158 -7.90 -0.31 -0.04
N THR A 159 -7.54 -0.97 -1.16
CA THR A 159 -8.50 -1.59 -2.07
C THR A 159 -8.72 -3.09 -1.86
N HIS A 160 -7.76 -3.82 -1.26
CA HIS A 160 -7.80 -5.29 -1.26
C HIS A 160 -7.63 -6.00 0.10
N ASN A 161 -7.29 -5.30 1.19
CA ASN A 161 -7.13 -5.93 2.52
C ASN A 161 -7.84 -5.14 3.61
N LEU A 162 -9.18 -5.12 3.55
CA LEU A 162 -10.03 -4.83 4.70
C LEU A 162 -9.95 -6.00 5.69
N GLY A 163 -8.80 -6.16 6.34
CA GLY A 163 -8.64 -6.99 7.52
C GLY A 163 -9.76 -6.68 8.52
N LYS A 164 -10.23 -7.70 9.23
CA LYS A 164 -11.22 -7.50 10.30
C LYS A 164 -10.57 -6.67 11.41
N SER A 165 -11.29 -5.68 11.92
CA SER A 165 -10.89 -4.98 13.14
C SER A 165 -10.78 -6.00 14.28
N LYS A 166 -9.71 -5.88 15.07
CA LYS A 166 -9.44 -6.70 16.24
C LYS A 166 -9.10 -5.80 17.41
N LEU A 167 -9.40 -6.29 18.60
CA LEU A 167 -8.94 -5.67 19.83
C LEU A 167 -7.43 -5.90 19.97
N ILE A 168 -6.65 -4.83 20.01
CA ILE A 168 -5.19 -4.87 20.11
C ILE A 168 -4.70 -4.14 21.37
N ASN A 169 -3.53 -4.54 21.85
CA ASN A 169 -2.79 -3.83 22.88
C ASN A 169 -1.86 -2.80 22.20
N PRO A 170 -2.09 -1.48 22.35
CA PRO A 170 -1.30 -0.47 21.65
C PRO A 170 0.19 -0.52 21.99
N LYS A 171 0.55 -0.92 23.23
CA LYS A 171 1.95 -1.01 23.65
C LYS A 171 2.70 -2.03 22.81
N GLU A 172 2.23 -3.28 22.82
CA GLU A 172 2.84 -4.39 22.08
C GLU A 172 2.85 -4.09 20.58
N PHE A 173 1.76 -3.51 20.08
CA PHE A 173 1.66 -3.10 18.69
C PHE A 173 2.76 -2.09 18.29
N ILE A 174 2.94 -1.01 19.06
CA ILE A 174 3.94 0.02 18.75
C ILE A 174 5.36 -0.55 18.89
N GLU A 175 5.64 -1.38 19.90
CA GLU A 175 6.94 -2.03 20.07
C GLU A 175 7.30 -2.88 18.84
N ASN A 176 6.39 -3.75 18.40
CA ASN A 176 6.60 -4.59 17.21
C ASN A 176 6.78 -3.76 15.93
N THR A 177 5.93 -2.75 15.75
CA THR A 177 5.98 -1.82 14.60
C THR A 177 7.35 -1.12 14.51
N LEU A 178 7.90 -0.70 15.65
CA LEU A 178 9.21 -0.05 15.71
C LEU A 178 10.36 -1.01 15.45
N GLU A 179 10.29 -2.25 15.91
CA GLU A 179 11.28 -3.29 15.61
C GLU A 179 11.37 -3.55 14.09
N GLU A 180 10.23 -3.57 13.41
CA GLU A 180 10.16 -3.78 11.95
C GLU A 180 10.65 -2.58 11.14
N VAL A 181 10.37 -1.35 11.60
CA VAL A 181 10.76 -0.12 10.89
C VAL A 181 12.24 0.21 11.06
N LYS A 182 12.82 -0.06 12.23
CA LYS A 182 14.20 0.27 12.58
C LYS A 182 15.24 -0.08 11.50
N PRO A 183 15.25 -1.27 10.86
CA PRO A 183 16.23 -1.58 9.81
C PRO A 183 16.06 -0.77 8.52
N THR A 184 14.92 -0.11 8.33
CA THR A 184 14.63 0.72 7.14
C THR A 184 14.93 2.20 7.35
N LEU A 185 15.30 2.61 8.57
CA LEU A 185 15.62 4.00 8.87
C LEU A 185 17.06 4.35 8.48
N PRO A 186 17.34 5.61 8.10
CA PRO A 186 18.69 6.09 7.89
C PRO A 186 19.58 5.91 9.14
N GLU A 187 20.86 5.56 8.96
CA GLU A 187 21.80 5.31 10.06
C GLU A 187 22.01 6.51 11.00
N ASN A 188 21.78 7.72 10.50
CA ASN A 188 21.87 9.00 11.23
C ASN A 188 20.64 9.31 12.09
N VAL A 189 19.59 8.47 12.06
CA VAL A 189 18.35 8.68 12.81
C VAL A 189 18.26 7.71 13.96
N SER A 190 18.18 8.25 15.18
CA SER A 190 17.92 7.46 16.39
C SER A 190 16.44 7.45 16.74
N VAL A 191 15.94 6.31 17.24
CA VAL A 191 14.54 6.20 17.70
C VAL A 191 14.51 6.01 19.20
N ALA A 192 13.79 6.90 19.90
CA ALA A 192 13.49 6.79 21.31
C ALA A 192 12.02 6.46 21.53
N VAL A 193 11.76 5.62 22.53
CA VAL A 193 10.43 5.09 22.80
C VAL A 193 10.02 5.43 24.22
N GLN A 194 8.85 6.04 24.38
CA GLN A 194 8.29 6.40 25.67
C GLN A 194 6.89 5.81 25.80
N ILE A 195 6.81 4.55 26.22
CA ILE A 195 5.53 3.85 26.32
C ILE A 195 5.00 3.90 27.75
N GLY A 196 3.91 4.65 27.94
CA GLY A 196 3.04 4.60 29.10
C GLY A 196 1.94 3.55 28.97
N GLY A 197 0.98 3.57 29.91
CA GLY A 197 -0.23 2.76 29.82
C GLY A 197 -1.23 3.36 28.82
N ALA A 198 -1.87 2.53 28.00
CA ALA A 198 -2.94 2.90 27.08
C ALA A 198 -4.07 1.86 27.10
N PRO A 199 -5.33 2.26 26.88
CA PRO A 199 -6.45 1.31 26.79
C PRO A 199 -6.32 0.43 25.53
N MET A 200 -6.93 -0.76 25.55
CA MET A 200 -7.06 -1.56 24.34
C MET A 200 -7.92 -0.83 23.30
N ILE A 201 -7.60 -1.01 22.02
CA ILE A 201 -8.30 -0.35 20.90
C ILE A 201 -8.74 -1.39 19.86
N ASN A 202 -9.88 -1.14 19.21
CA ASN A 202 -10.42 -2.02 18.17
C ASN A 202 -10.16 -1.43 16.78
N ILE A 203 -9.13 -1.92 16.10
CA ILE A 203 -8.70 -1.41 14.79
C ILE A 203 -8.27 -2.55 13.86
N ASN A 204 -8.17 -2.26 12.56
CA ASN A 204 -7.51 -3.16 11.63
C ASN A 204 -5.98 -2.99 11.75
N GLN A 205 -5.34 -3.94 12.44
CA GLN A 205 -3.91 -3.92 12.76
C GLN A 205 -3.04 -3.64 11.54
N ASN A 206 -3.17 -4.41 10.46
CA ASN A 206 -2.30 -4.30 9.28
C ASN A 206 -2.37 -2.91 8.62
N VAL A 207 -3.57 -2.33 8.57
CA VAL A 207 -3.79 -1.03 7.94
C VAL A 207 -3.25 0.09 8.83
N PHE A 208 -3.41 -0.05 10.14
CA PHE A 208 -2.87 0.90 11.11
C PHE A 208 -1.34 0.86 11.17
N GLU A 209 -0.74 -0.34 11.16
CA GLU A 209 0.71 -0.57 11.11
C GLU A 209 1.37 0.14 9.94
N LYS A 210 0.81 -0.01 8.73
CA LYS A 210 1.32 0.69 7.57
C LYS A 210 1.25 2.20 7.69
N ALA A 211 0.17 2.73 8.26
CA ALA A 211 0.06 4.17 8.49
C ALA A 211 1.12 4.65 9.48
N ILE A 212 1.33 3.95 10.59
CA ILE A 212 2.37 4.31 11.56
C ILE A 212 3.78 4.19 10.95
N ASN A 213 4.07 3.10 10.22
CA ASN A 213 5.34 2.90 9.52
C ASN A 213 5.64 4.04 8.55
N ALA A 214 4.65 4.40 7.72
CA ALA A 214 4.76 5.49 6.78
C ALA A 214 5.05 6.83 7.48
N LEU A 215 4.36 7.14 8.57
CA LEU A 215 4.59 8.37 9.33
C LEU A 215 6.00 8.41 9.94
N ILE A 216 6.50 7.30 10.50
CA ILE A 216 7.85 7.23 11.06
C ILE A 216 8.90 7.42 9.96
N ARG A 217 8.74 6.75 8.81
CA ARG A 217 9.65 6.89 7.66
C ARG A 217 9.68 8.32 7.14
N CYS A 218 8.52 8.93 6.94
CA CYS A 218 8.49 10.30 6.44
C CYS A 218 9.05 11.29 7.48
N SER A 219 8.82 11.09 8.79
CA SER A 219 9.51 11.87 9.83
C SER A 219 11.04 11.71 9.75
N ALA A 220 11.55 10.50 9.50
CA ALA A 220 12.98 10.25 9.30
C ALA A 220 13.54 10.99 8.09
N ASN A 221 12.79 11.04 6.98
CA ASN A 221 13.19 11.74 5.76
C ASN A 221 13.30 13.26 5.94
N THR A 222 12.64 13.84 6.94
CA THR A 222 12.76 15.28 7.24
C THR A 222 14.01 15.64 8.03
N ILE A 223 14.78 14.66 8.50
CA ILE A 223 15.97 14.88 9.34
C ILE A 223 17.20 15.03 8.46
N GLU A 224 17.84 16.20 8.51
CA GLU A 224 19.14 16.46 7.90
C GLU A 224 20.25 16.24 8.95
N GLY A 225 21.12 15.25 8.73
CA GLY A 225 22.19 14.90 9.66
C GLY A 225 21.71 14.09 10.87
N ASN A 226 22.32 14.25 12.05
CA ASN A 226 21.99 13.43 13.21
C ASN A 226 20.68 13.88 13.85
N GLY A 227 19.67 13.01 13.83
CA GLY A 227 18.37 13.32 14.44
C GLY A 227 17.80 12.22 15.30
N LYS A 228 16.64 12.53 15.85
CA LYS A 228 15.95 11.72 16.83
C LYS A 228 14.45 11.78 16.57
N ILE A 229 13.87 10.59 16.41
CA ILE A 229 12.42 10.39 16.44
C ILE A 229 12.06 9.87 17.83
N THR A 230 11.08 10.48 18.47
CA THR A 230 10.52 10.05 19.74
C THR A 230 9.09 9.56 19.49
N VAL A 231 8.84 8.30 19.78
CA VAL A 231 7.49 7.71 19.72
C VAL A 231 6.99 7.49 21.13
N SER A 232 5.91 8.17 21.46
CA SER A 232 5.31 8.19 22.80
C SER A 232 3.91 7.59 22.75
N LEU A 233 3.56 6.77 23.74
CA LEU A 233 2.22 6.18 23.90
C LEU A 233 1.69 6.54 25.27
N TYR A 234 0.50 7.13 25.35
CA TYR A 234 -0.13 7.51 26.60
C TYR A 234 -1.66 7.40 26.54
N ALA A 235 -2.29 7.17 27.69
CA ALA A 235 -3.74 7.24 27.84
C ALA A 235 -4.16 8.70 28.10
N SER A 236 -5.13 9.20 27.35
CA SER A 236 -5.72 10.52 27.58
C SER A 236 -7.23 10.42 27.41
N MET A 237 -8.00 10.80 28.43
CA MET A 237 -9.48 10.85 28.37
C MET A 237 -10.16 9.54 27.92
N GLY A 238 -9.55 8.38 28.20
CA GLY A 238 -10.06 7.08 27.77
C GLY A 238 -9.71 6.68 26.33
N GLU A 239 -8.88 7.48 25.66
CA GLU A 239 -8.32 7.21 24.34
C GLU A 239 -6.86 6.77 24.46
N ALA A 240 -6.39 5.98 23.49
CA ALA A 240 -4.97 5.74 23.30
C ALA A 240 -4.40 6.83 22.40
N GLN A 241 -3.39 7.57 22.89
CA GLN A 241 -2.71 8.61 22.13
C GLN A 241 -1.29 8.16 21.78
N VAL A 242 -0.99 8.16 20.49
CA VAL A 242 0.35 7.91 19.94
C VAL A 242 0.88 9.25 19.44
N SER A 243 2.00 9.72 20.00
CA SER A 243 2.73 10.89 19.51
C SER A 243 4.00 10.44 18.81
N ILE A 244 4.22 10.92 17.59
CA ILE A 244 5.45 10.74 16.82
C ILE A 244 6.05 12.13 16.66
N SER A 245 7.17 12.37 17.33
CA SER A 245 7.87 13.65 17.29
C SER A 245 9.26 13.48 16.70
N ASP A 246 9.62 14.30 15.72
CA ASP A 246 10.97 14.39 15.18
C ASP A 246 11.58 15.78 15.45
N ASN A 247 12.90 15.86 15.31
CA ASN A 247 13.66 17.12 15.37
C ASN A 247 14.17 17.54 13.98
N GLY A 248 13.46 17.18 12.92
CA GLY A 248 13.84 17.48 11.54
C GLY A 248 13.57 18.94 11.13
N LYS A 249 13.54 19.20 9.83
CA LYS A 249 13.23 20.53 9.29
C LYS A 249 11.76 20.96 9.48
N GLY A 250 10.89 20.01 9.82
CA GLY A 250 9.45 20.20 9.90
C GLY A 250 8.74 19.92 8.58
N TRP A 251 7.48 19.47 8.67
CA TRP A 251 6.64 19.19 7.53
C TRP A 251 5.97 20.43 6.93
N GLY A 252 5.72 20.42 5.62
CA GLY A 252 5.01 21.47 4.89
C GLY A 252 5.85 22.69 4.51
N TYR A 253 7.17 22.63 4.71
CA TYR A 253 8.11 23.68 4.30
C TYR A 253 8.84 23.29 3.01
N ASP A 254 9.48 24.27 2.37
CA ASP A 254 10.12 24.12 1.06
C ASP A 254 11.11 22.94 1.00
N GLY A 255 11.07 22.20 -0.11
CA GLY A 255 11.98 21.07 -0.37
C GLY A 255 11.56 19.73 0.24
N GLN A 256 10.27 19.52 0.54
CA GLN A 256 9.73 18.17 0.78
C GLN A 256 9.43 17.45 -0.53
N ASP A 257 9.65 16.14 -0.55
CA ASP A 257 9.26 15.30 -1.67
C ASP A 257 7.72 15.28 -1.78
N THR A 258 7.22 15.42 -3.01
CA THR A 258 5.81 15.28 -3.32
C THR A 258 5.25 13.91 -2.95
N ASP A 259 6.08 12.87 -2.95
CA ASP A 259 5.65 11.52 -2.58
C ASP A 259 5.49 11.37 -1.07
N ASP A 260 6.36 11.97 -0.24
CA ASP A 260 6.19 12.02 1.21
C ASP A 260 4.89 12.72 1.60
N LEU A 261 4.55 13.81 0.92
CA LEU A 261 3.29 14.53 1.13
C LEU A 261 2.06 13.67 0.79
N LYS A 262 2.12 12.89 -0.29
CA LYS A 262 1.04 11.94 -0.63
C LYS A 262 0.95 10.81 0.40
N THR A 263 2.08 10.29 0.83
CA THR A 263 2.17 9.24 1.86
C THR A 263 1.53 9.71 3.17
N LEU A 264 1.80 10.95 3.60
CA LEU A 264 1.15 11.57 4.75
C LEU A 264 -0.37 11.68 4.59
N ASP A 265 -0.83 12.18 3.45
CA ASP A 265 -2.27 12.31 3.19
C ASP A 265 -2.97 10.94 3.17
N LEU A 266 -2.33 9.92 2.61
CA LEU A 266 -2.82 8.54 2.65
C LEU A 266 -2.84 7.98 4.07
N ALA A 267 -1.78 8.15 4.85
CA ALA A 267 -1.72 7.75 6.25
C ALA A 267 -2.84 8.43 7.07
N LYS A 268 -3.05 9.73 6.89
CA LYS A 268 -4.14 10.48 7.53
C LYS A 268 -5.52 9.92 7.16
N LYS A 269 -5.76 9.64 5.88
CA LYS A 269 -7.03 9.03 5.41
C LYS A 269 -7.24 7.64 6.01
N ILE A 270 -6.18 6.84 6.10
CA ILE A 270 -6.20 5.53 6.71
C ILE A 270 -6.56 5.63 8.20
N LEU A 271 -5.87 6.47 8.97
CA LEU A 271 -6.12 6.68 10.39
C LEU A 271 -7.57 7.13 10.65
N LYS A 272 -8.05 8.10 9.86
CA LYS A 272 -9.43 8.56 9.92
C LYS A 272 -10.44 7.44 9.63
N SER A 273 -10.14 6.54 8.68
CA SER A 273 -10.99 5.38 8.39
C SER A 273 -11.09 4.38 9.55
N GLN A 274 -10.08 4.34 10.42
CA GLN A 274 -10.09 3.56 11.66
C GLN A 274 -10.79 4.28 12.82
N GLY A 275 -11.30 5.50 12.59
CA GLY A 275 -11.93 6.32 13.62
C GLY A 275 -10.94 7.01 14.55
N ALA A 276 -9.67 7.14 14.15
CA ALA A 276 -8.68 7.93 14.86
C ALA A 276 -8.77 9.41 14.48
N THR A 277 -8.39 10.31 15.40
CA THR A 277 -8.07 11.70 15.10
C THR A 277 -6.59 11.84 14.76
N PHE A 278 -6.27 12.87 13.99
CA PHE A 278 -4.92 13.15 13.51
C PHE A 278 -4.67 14.65 13.62
N ASP A 279 -3.79 15.03 14.52
CA ASP A 279 -3.35 16.40 14.73
C ASP A 279 -1.85 16.48 14.47
N MET A 280 -1.40 17.55 13.81
CA MET A 280 -0.01 17.72 13.42
C MET A 280 0.42 19.14 13.73
N ASN A 281 1.51 19.28 14.47
CA ASN A 281 2.12 20.54 14.84
C ASN A 281 3.54 20.59 14.27
N THR A 282 3.76 21.44 13.27
CA THR A 282 5.04 21.54 12.56
C THR A 282 5.68 22.89 12.82
N GLN A 283 6.97 22.91 13.11
CA GLN A 283 7.75 24.13 13.32
C GLN A 283 9.02 24.08 12.46
N LEU A 284 9.21 25.08 11.60
CA LEU A 284 10.37 25.17 10.71
C LEU A 284 11.68 25.08 11.50
N GLY A 285 12.52 24.11 11.15
CA GLY A 285 13.82 23.87 11.76
C GLY A 285 13.79 23.32 13.19
N LYS A 286 12.61 23.02 13.75
CA LYS A 286 12.44 22.40 15.07
C LYS A 286 11.85 21.00 15.02
N GLY A 287 11.28 20.62 13.88
CA GLY A 287 10.70 19.30 13.63
C GLY A 287 9.19 19.33 13.60
N THR A 288 8.60 18.15 13.68
CA THR A 288 7.14 17.96 13.67
C THR A 288 6.72 17.04 14.79
N GLU A 289 5.57 17.33 15.39
CA GLU A 289 4.86 16.45 16.30
C GLU A 289 3.53 16.04 15.66
N ILE A 290 3.33 14.74 15.54
CA ILE A 290 2.11 14.12 15.02
C ILE A 290 1.44 13.41 16.18
N VAL A 291 0.21 13.79 16.52
CA VAL A 291 -0.58 13.19 17.58
C VAL A 291 -1.77 12.45 16.98
N ILE A 292 -1.86 11.16 17.27
CA ILE A 292 -2.91 10.27 16.79
C ILE A 292 -3.70 9.80 18.01
N SER A 293 -4.98 10.16 18.08
CA SER A 293 -5.85 9.72 19.20
C SER A 293 -6.85 8.68 18.72
N ILE A 294 -6.96 7.58 19.45
CA ILE A 294 -7.81 6.44 19.08
C ILE A 294 -8.78 6.17 20.23
N PRO A 295 -10.09 6.34 20.01
CA PRO A 295 -11.07 6.12 21.05
C PRO A 295 -11.17 4.64 21.38
N ASN A 296 -11.27 4.34 22.68
CA ASN A 296 -11.61 3.00 23.15
C ASN A 296 -13.08 2.71 22.84
N LYS A 297 -13.34 2.14 21.65
CA LYS A 297 -14.67 1.65 21.28
C LYS A 297 -14.92 0.33 22.01
N LYS A 298 -15.66 0.42 23.12
CA LYS A 298 -16.26 -0.73 23.79
C LYS A 298 -17.35 -1.38 22.96
#